data_AF-A0AA44WRY8-F1
#
_entry.id   AF-A0AA44WRY8-F1
#
_cell.length_a   1.000
_cell.length_b   1.000
_cell.length_c   1.000
_cell.angle_alpha   90.00
_cell.angle_beta   90.00
_cell.angle_gamma   90.00
#
_symmetry.space_group_name_H-M   'P 1'
#
loop_
_entity.id
_entity.type
_entity.pdbx_description
1 polymer ?
#
loop_
_entity_poly.entity_id
_entity_poly.type
_entity_poly.pdbx_seq_one_letter_code
_entity_poly.pdbx_strand_id
1 'polypeptide(L)'
;MSHSKRNTSRSVFTSYERDLAKAAWASSTARLTRDSYLPFGSCYLCLEIARDPVSCCRGDIFCRECAISNLLAQKKEIKRLMRAREKAQQELQDAVDRDDEEAQKRAVKDFETIQAGLTLAPQRVGPESPAEDEIHSSVRTGKRKAVFDEEEAERIAKQDRAKARKTINQETSKDKMPSFWTPSQTPGTNPLETAVWQQRNNKVTPVCPASTNDAQHPISLKTLQQVKFSKEEPDTSATTAPNPTEPKSICPSWLLRMRPALGC
;
A
#
# COMPACT_ATOMS: atom_id res chain seq x y z
N MET A 1 -49.11 5.69 12.35
CA MET A 1 -47.67 5.85 12.62
C MET A 1 -47.50 6.19 14.09
N SER A 2 -46.91 5.30 14.90
CA SER A 2 -46.81 5.48 16.35
C SER A 2 -45.89 6.65 16.72
N HIS A 3 -46.42 7.64 17.45
CA HIS A 3 -45.68 8.81 17.93
C HIS A 3 -44.67 8.47 19.05
N SER A 4 -44.75 7.25 19.62
CA SER A 4 -43.92 6.82 20.76
C SER A 4 -42.45 6.50 20.43
N LYS A 5 -42.05 6.53 19.15
CA LYS A 5 -40.67 6.25 18.69
C LYS A 5 -39.91 7.51 18.25
N ARG A 6 -40.45 8.70 18.50
CA ARG A 6 -39.77 9.98 18.21
C ARG A 6 -38.85 10.35 19.38
N ASN A 7 -37.66 10.87 19.10
CA ASN A 7 -36.67 11.27 20.12
C ASN A 7 -37.19 12.32 21.12
N THR A 8 -38.30 12.99 20.81
CA THR A 8 -38.94 14.01 21.64
C THR A 8 -40.09 13.47 22.51
N SER A 9 -40.42 12.18 22.40
CA SER A 9 -41.57 11.59 23.09
C SER A 9 -41.26 11.00 24.47
N ARG A 10 -39.97 10.85 24.82
CA ARG A 10 -39.53 10.35 26.12
C ARG A 10 -38.98 11.51 26.95
N SER A 11 -39.28 11.53 28.24
CA SER A 11 -38.79 12.56 29.18
C SER A 11 -37.29 12.43 29.50
N VAL A 12 -36.66 11.31 29.17
CA VAL A 12 -35.24 11.05 29.40
C VAL A 12 -34.58 10.63 28.09
N PHE A 13 -33.47 11.27 27.77
CA PHE A 13 -32.64 10.89 26.63
C PHE A 13 -32.03 9.50 26.87
N THR A 14 -32.19 8.63 25.88
CA THR A 14 -31.43 7.37 25.78
C THR A 14 -29.94 7.67 25.64
N SER A 15 -29.07 6.69 25.91
CA SER A 15 -27.62 6.86 25.74
C SER A 15 -27.27 7.33 24.33
N TYR A 16 -27.86 6.71 23.31
CA TYR A 16 -27.65 7.05 21.90
C TYR A 16 -28.05 8.50 21.58
N GLU A 17 -29.22 8.97 22.03
CA GLU A 17 -29.63 10.36 21.83
C GLU A 17 -28.74 11.33 22.60
N ARG A 18 -28.25 10.94 23.77
CA ARG A 18 -27.32 11.73 24.58
C ARG A 18 -25.97 11.87 23.88
N ASP A 19 -25.50 10.83 23.21
CA ASP A 19 -24.25 10.86 22.45
C ASP A 19 -24.41 11.67 21.16
N LEU A 20 -25.56 11.58 20.49
CA LEU A 20 -25.90 12.40 19.32
C LEU A 20 -26.04 13.88 19.70
N ALA A 21 -26.63 14.15 20.87
CA ALA A 21 -26.73 15.49 21.44
C ALA A 21 -25.37 16.04 21.88
N LYS A 22 -24.49 15.20 22.46
CA LYS A 22 -23.10 15.60 22.76
C LYS A 22 -22.31 15.90 21.49
N ALA A 23 -22.45 15.09 20.45
CA ALA A 23 -21.78 15.34 19.18
C ALA A 23 -22.24 16.65 18.53
N ALA A 24 -23.52 17.02 18.68
CA ALA A 24 -24.09 18.23 18.09
C ALA A 24 -23.92 19.49 18.94
N TRP A 25 -23.97 19.40 20.28
CA TRP A 25 -24.11 20.55 21.17
C TRP A 25 -23.12 20.59 22.34
N ALA A 26 -22.35 19.54 22.61
CA ALA A 26 -21.30 19.61 23.63
C ALA A 26 -20.02 20.22 23.04
N SER A 27 -19.29 20.96 23.87
CA SER A 27 -17.93 21.39 23.57
C SER A 27 -17.05 20.15 23.40
N SER A 28 -16.73 19.84 22.15
CA SER A 28 -15.76 18.79 21.81
C SER A 28 -14.36 19.28 22.19
N THR A 29 -13.69 18.57 23.09
CA THR A 29 -12.27 18.77 23.37
C THR A 29 -11.47 17.82 22.49
N ALA A 30 -10.81 18.37 21.48
CA ALA A 30 -9.88 17.63 20.65
C ALA A 30 -8.45 18.01 21.04
N ARG A 31 -7.55 17.02 21.08
CA ARG A 31 -6.12 17.30 21.19
C ARG A 31 -5.64 17.89 19.88
N LEU A 32 -5.58 19.22 19.83
CA LEU A 32 -5.06 19.97 18.69
C LEU A 32 -3.53 19.91 18.72
N THR A 33 -2.93 19.61 17.57
CA THR A 33 -1.48 19.65 17.41
C THR A 33 -1.00 21.09 17.26
N ARG A 34 0.30 21.32 17.42
CA ARG A 34 0.93 22.64 17.23
C ARG A 34 0.52 23.28 15.89
N ASP A 35 0.45 22.47 14.84
CA ASP A 35 0.10 22.86 13.47
C ASP A 35 -1.32 23.44 13.36
N SER A 36 -2.19 23.16 14.32
CA SER A 36 -3.57 23.66 14.34
C SER A 36 -3.68 25.11 14.82
N TYR A 37 -2.67 25.64 15.51
CA TYR A 37 -2.65 27.00 16.06
C TYR A 37 -1.80 27.98 15.25
N LEU A 38 -1.32 27.53 14.09
CA LEU A 38 -0.40 28.27 13.26
C LEU A 38 -1.07 29.50 12.63
N PRO A 39 -0.43 30.68 12.65
CA PRO A 39 -0.98 31.87 11.99
C PRO A 39 -1.03 31.67 10.48
N PHE A 40 -1.91 32.41 9.81
CA PHE A 40 -1.99 32.39 8.35
C PHE A 40 -0.64 32.76 7.72
N GLY A 41 -0.24 32.01 6.69
CA GLY A 41 1.05 32.23 6.02
C GLY A 41 2.24 31.56 6.69
N SER A 42 2.03 30.71 7.69
CA SER A 42 3.09 29.88 8.27
C SER A 42 3.40 28.65 7.42
N CYS A 43 4.63 28.17 7.54
CA CYS A 43 5.12 26.99 6.83
C CYS A 43 4.83 25.72 7.64
N TYR A 44 4.21 24.72 7.00
CA TYR A 44 3.92 23.41 7.61
C TYR A 44 5.15 22.55 7.94
N LEU A 45 6.36 22.94 7.52
CA LEU A 45 7.59 22.19 7.78
C LEU A 45 8.39 22.75 8.95
N CYS A 46 8.66 24.07 8.97
CA CYS A 46 9.39 24.71 10.07
C CYS A 46 8.48 25.28 11.16
N LEU A 47 7.17 25.36 10.91
CA LEU A 47 6.16 25.89 11.84
C LEU A 47 6.35 27.37 12.23
N GLU A 48 7.06 28.12 11.39
CA GLU A 48 7.29 29.55 11.49
C GLU A 48 6.58 30.29 10.34
N ILE A 49 6.53 31.62 10.38
CA ILE A 49 6.05 32.44 9.26
C ILE A 49 6.89 32.13 8.01
N ALA A 50 6.23 31.81 6.89
CA ALA A 50 6.91 31.30 5.71
C ALA A 50 7.78 32.38 5.04
N ARG A 51 9.06 32.06 4.84
CA ARG A 51 10.01 32.86 4.06
C ARG A 51 9.93 32.44 2.58
N ASP A 52 9.74 33.39 1.69
CA ASP A 52 9.46 33.15 0.26
C ASP A 52 8.40 32.05 0.07
N PRO A 53 7.15 32.34 0.47
CA PRO A 53 6.11 31.33 0.57
C PRO A 53 5.80 30.71 -0.79
N VAL A 54 5.77 29.39 -0.81
CA VAL A 54 5.33 28.58 -1.95
C VAL A 54 4.13 27.74 -1.54
N SER A 55 3.15 27.59 -2.43
CA SER A 55 1.99 26.73 -2.22
C SER A 55 2.08 25.45 -3.05
N CYS A 56 1.57 24.36 -2.48
CA CYS A 56 1.27 23.14 -3.22
C CYS A 56 -0.09 23.27 -3.95
N CYS A 57 -0.44 22.32 -4.83
CA CYS A 57 -1.67 22.35 -5.62
C CYS A 57 -2.96 22.38 -4.78
N ARG A 58 -2.91 21.90 -3.52
CA ARG A 58 -4.04 21.95 -2.58
C ARG A 58 -4.14 23.25 -1.78
N GLY A 59 -3.12 24.10 -1.84
CA GLY A 59 -3.06 25.37 -1.11
C GLY A 59 -2.25 25.36 0.18
N ASP A 60 -1.58 24.25 0.51
CA ASP A 60 -0.69 24.17 1.69
C ASP A 60 0.56 25.04 1.48
N ILE A 61 0.98 25.78 2.50
CA ILE A 61 2.04 26.81 2.41
C ILE A 61 3.35 26.30 3.02
N PHE A 62 4.46 26.59 2.34
CA PHE A 62 5.80 26.23 2.77
C PHE A 62 6.80 27.36 2.51
N CYS A 63 7.91 27.39 3.26
CA CYS A 63 9.11 28.11 2.81
C CYS A 63 9.67 27.43 1.57
N ARG A 64 10.17 28.23 0.60
CA ARG A 64 10.79 27.69 -0.61
C ARG A 64 11.91 26.71 -0.31
N GLU A 65 12.78 27.03 0.65
CA GLU A 65 13.89 26.18 1.07
C GLU A 65 13.42 24.86 1.68
N CYS A 66 12.43 24.91 2.59
CA CYS A 66 11.89 23.74 3.26
C CYS A 66 11.20 22.79 2.27
N ALA A 67 10.42 23.34 1.33
CA ALA A 67 9.76 22.53 0.31
C ALA A 67 10.78 21.79 -0.57
N ILE A 68 11.85 22.47 -0.99
CA ILE A 68 12.90 21.89 -1.83
C ILE A 68 13.70 20.85 -1.05
N SER A 69 14.11 21.14 0.19
CA SER A 69 14.90 20.22 1.01
C SER A 69 14.13 18.92 1.30
N ASN A 70 12.84 19.02 1.64
CA ASN A 70 11.97 17.87 1.82
C ASN A 70 11.82 17.07 0.52
N LEU A 71 11.60 17.76 -0.61
CA LEU A 71 11.49 17.08 -1.90
C LEU A 71 12.77 16.29 -2.27
N LEU A 72 13.94 16.85 -2.01
CA LEU A 72 15.21 16.18 -2.23
C LEU A 72 15.41 15.00 -1.27
N ALA A 73 15.05 15.16 0.00
CA ALA A 73 15.09 14.08 0.99
C ALA A 73 14.19 12.91 0.60
N GLN A 74 12.94 13.19 0.20
CA GLN A 74 12.00 12.18 -0.29
C GLN A 74 12.53 11.48 -1.54
N LYS A 75 13.06 12.22 -2.52
CA LYS A 75 13.65 11.60 -3.73
C LYS A 75 14.84 10.71 -3.41
N LYS A 76 15.70 11.11 -2.47
CA LYS A 76 16.83 10.30 -2.01
C LYS A 76 16.35 9.02 -1.34
N GLU A 77 15.33 9.13 -0.48
CA GLU A 77 14.75 8.00 0.23
C GLU A 77 14.04 7.03 -0.73
N ILE A 78 13.23 7.55 -1.66
CA ILE A 78 12.61 6.75 -2.72
C ILE A 78 13.68 6.00 -3.52
N LYS A 79 14.76 6.66 -3.92
CA LYS A 79 15.87 6.01 -4.63
C LYS A 79 16.55 4.93 -3.79
N ARG A 80 16.72 5.14 -2.49
CA ARG A 80 17.29 4.15 -1.56
C ARG A 80 16.39 2.92 -1.46
N LEU A 81 15.09 3.12 -1.26
CA LEU A 81 14.10 2.05 -1.16
C LEU A 81 13.96 1.28 -2.48
N MET A 82 13.98 1.98 -3.63
CA MET A 82 13.95 1.34 -4.94
C MET A 82 15.15 0.43 -5.17
N ARG A 83 16.37 0.86 -4.81
CA ARG A 83 17.58 0.02 -4.92
C ARG A 83 17.55 -1.18 -3.99
N ALA A 84 17.13 -0.98 -2.73
CA ALA A 84 16.99 -2.07 -1.78
C ALA A 84 15.99 -3.11 -2.29
N ARG A 85 14.90 -2.64 -2.90
CA ARG A 85 13.88 -3.50 -3.50
C ARG A 85 14.40 -4.24 -4.73
N GLU A 86 15.11 -3.58 -5.63
CA GLU A 86 15.72 -4.20 -6.80
C GLU A 86 16.70 -5.31 -6.38
N LYS A 87 17.55 -5.04 -5.39
CA LYS A 87 18.47 -6.04 -4.82
C LYS A 87 17.73 -7.24 -4.21
N ALA A 88 16.69 -6.99 -3.42
CA ALA A 88 15.88 -8.07 -2.84
C ALA A 88 15.15 -8.90 -3.91
N GLN A 89 14.72 -8.27 -5.02
CA GLN A 89 14.12 -8.96 -6.15
C GLN A 89 15.14 -9.84 -6.89
N GLN A 90 16.38 -9.36 -7.07
CA GLN A 90 17.47 -10.15 -7.65
C GLN A 90 17.82 -11.36 -6.76
N GLU A 91 18.01 -11.17 -5.46
CA GLU A 91 18.31 -12.27 -4.53
C GLU A 91 17.23 -13.36 -4.50
N LEU A 92 15.96 -12.96 -4.64
CA LEU A 92 14.83 -13.90 -4.73
C LEU A 92 14.84 -14.66 -6.06
N GLN A 93 15.14 -14.00 -7.18
CA GLN A 93 15.28 -14.64 -8.49
C GLN A 93 16.43 -15.65 -8.47
N ASP A 94 17.60 -15.25 -7.97
CA ASP A 94 18.78 -16.13 -7.84
C ASP A 94 18.50 -17.33 -6.90
N ALA A 95 17.63 -17.18 -5.91
CA ALA A 95 17.21 -18.30 -5.07
C ALA A 95 16.30 -19.28 -5.83
N VAL A 96 15.33 -18.76 -6.57
CA VAL A 96 14.41 -19.58 -7.39
C VAL A 96 15.18 -20.32 -8.48
N ASP A 97 16.11 -19.65 -9.16
CA ASP A 97 16.91 -20.26 -10.23
C ASP A 97 17.80 -21.38 -9.67
N ARG A 98 18.41 -21.19 -8.49
CA ARG A 98 19.16 -22.24 -7.80
C ARG A 98 18.28 -23.44 -7.43
N ASP A 99 17.09 -23.20 -6.91
CA ASP A 99 16.14 -24.27 -6.55
C ASP A 99 15.66 -25.04 -7.79
N ASP A 100 15.40 -24.33 -8.90
CA ASP A 100 14.97 -24.94 -10.15
C ASP A 100 16.11 -25.75 -10.81
N GLU A 101 17.36 -25.27 -10.76
CA GLU A 101 18.53 -26.05 -11.18
C GLU A 101 18.72 -27.32 -10.33
N GLU A 102 18.54 -27.23 -9.01
CA GLU A 102 18.64 -28.39 -8.14
C GLU A 102 17.52 -29.40 -8.41
N ALA A 103 16.29 -28.92 -8.64
CA ALA A 103 15.16 -29.76 -9.03
C ALA A 103 15.39 -30.45 -10.38
N GLN A 104 15.98 -29.76 -11.35
CA GLN A 104 16.36 -30.37 -12.64
C GLN A 104 17.41 -31.48 -12.44
N LYS A 105 18.46 -31.22 -11.64
CA LYS A 105 19.50 -32.22 -11.34
C LYS A 105 18.94 -33.44 -10.62
N ARG A 106 17.99 -33.26 -9.69
CA ARG A 106 17.28 -34.37 -9.02
C ARG A 106 16.43 -35.17 -10.00
N ALA A 107 15.65 -34.50 -10.85
CA ALA A 107 14.80 -35.16 -11.84
C ALA A 107 15.60 -36.01 -12.84
N VAL A 108 16.78 -35.54 -13.28
CA VAL A 108 17.67 -36.33 -14.15
C VAL A 108 18.17 -37.59 -13.43
N LYS A 109 18.63 -37.47 -12.18
CA LYS A 109 19.08 -38.63 -11.38
C LYS A 109 17.98 -39.65 -11.13
N ASP A 110 16.77 -39.19 -10.82
CA ASP A 110 15.62 -40.06 -10.62
C ASP A 110 15.28 -40.80 -11.91
N PHE A 111 15.32 -40.11 -13.05
CA PHE A 111 15.11 -40.72 -14.36
C PHE A 111 16.18 -41.78 -14.68
N GLU A 112 17.47 -41.48 -14.46
CA GLU A 112 18.57 -42.44 -14.63
C GLU A 112 18.39 -43.69 -13.75
N THR A 113 17.96 -43.51 -12.50
CA THR A 113 17.71 -44.60 -11.55
C THR A 113 16.55 -45.50 -12.00
N ILE A 114 15.47 -44.90 -12.52
CA ILE A 114 14.32 -45.63 -13.09
C ILE A 114 14.74 -46.41 -14.34
N GLN A 115 15.54 -45.82 -15.23
CA GLN A 115 16.04 -46.49 -16.43
C GLN A 115 17.00 -47.64 -16.10
N ALA A 116 17.79 -47.50 -15.03
CA ALA A 116 18.68 -48.56 -14.53
C ALA A 116 17.93 -49.75 -13.90
N GLY A 117 16.59 -49.73 -13.87
CA GLY A 117 15.78 -50.84 -13.34
C GLY A 117 15.76 -50.93 -11.81
N LEU A 118 16.31 -49.94 -11.10
CA LEU A 118 16.23 -49.83 -9.63
C LEU A 118 14.88 -49.19 -9.23
N THR A 119 13.77 -49.84 -9.56
CA THR A 119 12.47 -49.45 -8.99
C THR A 119 12.33 -50.08 -7.61
N LEU A 120 12.71 -49.37 -6.54
CA LEU A 120 12.10 -49.62 -5.23
C LEU A 120 10.65 -49.15 -5.33
N ALA A 121 9.73 -50.10 -5.41
CA ALA A 121 8.30 -49.84 -5.39
C ALA A 121 7.96 -48.89 -4.24
N PRO A 122 7.06 -47.90 -4.42
CA PRO A 122 6.67 -47.04 -3.32
C PRO A 122 6.00 -47.90 -2.24
N GLN A 123 6.62 -48.00 -1.08
CA GLN A 123 6.03 -48.57 0.12
C GLN A 123 4.86 -47.67 0.52
N ARG A 124 3.67 -48.02 0.03
CA ARG A 124 2.39 -47.47 0.48
C ARG A 124 2.24 -47.82 1.96
N VAL A 125 2.35 -46.83 2.84
CA VAL A 125 2.00 -46.98 4.26
C VAL A 125 0.57 -46.44 4.45
N GLY A 126 -0.42 -47.33 4.24
CA GLY A 126 -1.81 -47.38 4.77
C GLY A 126 -2.80 -46.21 4.57
N PRO A 127 -4.11 -46.37 4.87
CA PRO A 127 -4.84 -47.60 5.25
C PRO A 127 -5.97 -48.00 4.25
N GLU A 128 -6.27 -49.29 4.27
CA GLU A 128 -7.39 -50.03 3.69
C GLU A 128 -8.68 -49.31 3.22
N SER A 129 -9.06 -49.55 1.96
CA SER A 129 -10.45 -49.72 1.49
C SER A 129 -10.46 -50.42 0.11
N PRO A 130 -11.38 -51.38 -0.15
CA PRO A 130 -11.54 -51.97 -1.47
C PRO A 130 -12.58 -51.18 -2.26
N ALA A 131 -12.15 -50.53 -3.35
CA ALA A 131 -13.06 -49.97 -4.33
C ALA A 131 -12.50 -50.28 -5.72
N GLU A 132 -13.24 -51.17 -6.36
CA GLU A 132 -13.23 -51.55 -7.76
C GLU A 132 -13.62 -50.34 -8.59
N ASP A 133 -12.79 -49.95 -9.57
CA ASP A 133 -13.21 -49.09 -10.67
C ASP A 133 -12.34 -49.34 -11.90
N GLU A 134 -13.03 -49.71 -12.97
CA GLU A 134 -12.51 -49.97 -14.31
C GLU A 134 -11.87 -48.71 -14.92
N ILE A 135 -10.63 -48.84 -15.42
CA ILE A 135 -10.04 -47.84 -16.32
C ILE A 135 -10.21 -48.32 -17.76
N HIS A 136 -11.31 -47.88 -18.37
CA HIS A 136 -11.47 -47.89 -19.82
C HIS A 136 -10.66 -46.72 -20.42
N SER A 137 -9.42 -46.97 -20.84
CA SER A 137 -8.71 -46.07 -21.76
C SER A 137 -8.39 -46.80 -23.06
N SER A 138 -9.11 -46.42 -24.11
CA SER A 138 -8.94 -46.94 -25.45
C SER A 138 -7.64 -46.38 -26.06
N VAL A 139 -6.57 -47.16 -25.98
CA VAL A 139 -5.33 -46.89 -26.71
C VAL A 139 -5.60 -47.12 -28.20
N ARG A 140 -5.89 -46.04 -28.93
CA ARG A 140 -5.86 -46.05 -30.40
C ARG A 140 -4.41 -46.03 -30.86
N THR A 141 -3.89 -47.20 -31.22
CA THR A 141 -2.63 -47.39 -31.93
C THR A 141 -2.72 -46.84 -33.36
N GLY A 142 -2.56 -45.53 -33.51
CA GLY A 142 -2.33 -44.87 -34.80
C GLY A 142 -0.92 -44.31 -34.82
N LYS A 143 -0.04 -44.86 -35.68
CA LYS A 143 1.36 -44.43 -35.89
C LYS A 143 1.43 -43.03 -36.51
N ARG A 144 1.08 -42.03 -35.71
CA ARG A 144 1.49 -40.62 -35.79
C ARG A 144 3.00 -40.49 -35.66
N LYS A 145 3.79 -40.17 -36.70
CA LYS A 145 5.15 -39.66 -36.45
C LYS A 145 4.99 -38.30 -35.74
N ALA A 146 4.99 -38.30 -34.42
CA ALA A 146 5.03 -37.09 -33.63
C ALA A 146 6.40 -36.46 -33.83
N VAL A 147 6.43 -35.29 -34.48
CA VAL A 147 7.61 -34.43 -34.44
C VAL A 147 7.62 -33.85 -33.04
N PHE A 148 8.58 -34.28 -32.22
CA PHE A 148 8.75 -33.78 -30.87
C PHE A 148 9.34 -32.38 -30.98
N ASP A 149 8.52 -31.37 -30.70
CA ASP A 149 8.96 -29.99 -30.64
C ASP A 149 9.37 -29.68 -29.20
N GLU A 150 10.67 -29.47 -29.00
CA GLU A 150 11.30 -29.31 -27.70
C GLU A 150 10.75 -28.09 -26.95
N GLU A 151 10.49 -26.99 -27.66
CA GLU A 151 9.93 -25.76 -27.09
C GLU A 151 8.47 -25.94 -26.65
N GLU A 152 7.68 -26.71 -27.42
CA GLU A 152 6.30 -27.05 -27.08
C GLU A 152 6.26 -27.93 -25.83
N ALA A 153 7.12 -28.96 -25.76
CA ALA A 153 7.22 -29.85 -24.61
C ALA A 153 7.65 -29.13 -23.33
N GLU A 154 8.61 -28.21 -23.42
CA GLU A 154 9.12 -27.46 -22.28
C GLU A 154 8.05 -26.49 -21.72
N ARG A 155 7.27 -25.86 -22.61
CA ARG A 155 6.13 -25.02 -22.20
C ARG A 155 4.98 -25.82 -21.59
N ILE A 156 4.69 -27.03 -22.07
CA ILE A 156 3.70 -27.93 -21.44
C ILE A 156 4.18 -28.35 -20.04
N ALA A 157 5.45 -28.76 -19.90
CA ALA A 157 6.04 -29.12 -18.62
C ALA A 157 6.02 -27.96 -17.62
N LYS A 158 6.34 -26.73 -18.08
CA LYS A 158 6.25 -25.52 -17.25
C LYS A 158 4.82 -25.21 -16.83
N GLN A 159 3.86 -25.38 -17.74
CA GLN A 159 2.44 -25.17 -17.43
C GLN A 159 1.92 -26.18 -16.41
N ASP A 160 2.29 -27.46 -16.53
CA ASP A 160 1.85 -28.51 -15.61
C ASP A 160 2.54 -28.39 -14.24
N ARG A 161 3.84 -28.06 -14.20
CA ARG A 161 4.52 -27.70 -12.93
C ARG A 161 3.85 -26.49 -12.27
N ALA A 162 3.45 -25.47 -13.03
CA ALA A 162 2.74 -24.31 -12.50
C ALA A 162 1.32 -24.66 -12.00
N LYS A 163 0.60 -25.56 -12.68
CA LYS A 163 -0.70 -26.07 -12.21
C LYS A 163 -0.54 -26.89 -10.92
N ALA A 164 0.45 -27.78 -10.86
CA ALA A 164 0.73 -28.57 -9.66
C ALA A 164 1.14 -27.71 -8.46
N ARG A 165 1.99 -26.68 -8.66
CA ARG A 165 2.30 -25.71 -7.60
C ARG A 165 1.04 -24.95 -7.14
N LYS A 166 0.12 -24.62 -8.06
CA LYS A 166 -1.15 -23.96 -7.72
C LYS A 166 -2.10 -24.86 -6.92
N THR A 167 -2.20 -26.15 -7.24
CA THR A 167 -3.05 -27.07 -6.48
C THR A 167 -2.52 -27.28 -5.07
N ILE A 168 -1.21 -27.47 -4.91
CA ILE A 168 -0.55 -27.59 -3.59
C ILE A 168 -0.76 -26.32 -2.74
N ASN A 169 -0.60 -25.13 -3.33
CA ASN A 169 -0.86 -23.86 -2.61
C ASN A 169 -2.35 -23.66 -2.28
N GLN A 170 -3.28 -24.16 -3.10
CA GLN A 170 -4.71 -24.08 -2.80
C GLN A 170 -5.12 -25.05 -1.69
N GLU A 171 -4.57 -26.26 -1.67
CA GLU A 171 -4.83 -27.26 -0.63
C GLU A 171 -4.31 -26.79 0.73
N THR A 172 -3.06 -26.33 0.79
CA THR A 172 -2.46 -25.75 2.00
C THR A 172 -3.18 -24.50 2.52
N SER A 173 -3.89 -23.76 1.66
CA SER A 173 -4.69 -22.58 2.06
C SER A 173 -6.12 -22.90 2.51
N LYS A 174 -6.67 -24.08 2.18
CA LYS A 174 -8.06 -24.46 2.48
C LYS A 174 -8.21 -25.22 3.80
N ASP A 175 -7.14 -25.78 4.33
CA ASP A 175 -7.13 -26.35 5.67
C ASP A 175 -7.24 -25.22 6.70
N LYS A 176 -8.40 -25.17 7.39
CA LYS A 176 -8.75 -24.16 8.40
C LYS A 176 -7.68 -24.09 9.47
N MET A 177 -6.82 -23.08 9.39
CA MET A 177 -5.84 -22.83 10.44
C MET A 177 -6.54 -22.33 11.72
N PRO A 178 -6.07 -22.77 12.90
CA PRO A 178 -6.45 -22.17 14.17
C PRO A 178 -6.03 -20.69 14.17
N SER A 179 -6.69 -19.87 14.99
CA SER A 179 -6.61 -18.40 15.03
C SER A 179 -5.23 -17.77 15.33
N PHE A 180 -4.15 -18.55 15.25
CA PHE A 180 -2.80 -18.11 15.57
C PHE A 180 -1.95 -17.95 14.29
N TRP A 181 -1.48 -16.73 14.06
CA TRP A 181 -0.61 -16.38 12.94
C TRP A 181 0.77 -17.01 13.14
N THR A 182 1.17 -17.93 12.27
CA THR A 182 2.57 -18.33 12.15
C THR A 182 3.37 -17.20 11.49
N PRO A 183 4.60 -16.88 11.92
CA PRO A 183 5.42 -15.80 11.35
C PRO A 183 5.68 -15.88 9.84
N SER A 184 5.47 -17.03 9.20
CA SER A 184 5.53 -17.20 7.74
C SER A 184 4.28 -16.75 6.99
N GLN A 185 3.16 -16.55 7.70
CA GLN A 185 1.84 -16.19 7.18
C GLN A 185 1.37 -14.81 7.66
N THR A 186 2.18 -14.11 8.47
CA THR A 186 1.87 -12.73 8.84
C THR A 186 1.98 -11.83 7.61
N PRO A 187 0.95 -11.02 7.30
CA PRO A 187 1.00 -10.10 6.18
C PRO A 187 2.19 -9.15 6.37
N GLY A 188 3.14 -9.22 5.44
CA GLY A 188 4.38 -8.43 5.44
C GLY A 188 5.68 -9.23 5.66
N THR A 189 5.62 -10.47 6.16
CA THR A 189 6.83 -11.32 6.33
C THR A 189 7.11 -12.24 5.16
N ASN A 190 6.11 -12.56 4.34
CA ASN A 190 6.32 -13.33 3.12
C ASN A 190 7.04 -12.45 2.09
N PRO A 191 8.31 -12.72 1.75
CA PRO A 191 9.09 -11.90 0.82
C PRO A 191 8.41 -11.79 -0.55
N LEU A 192 7.69 -12.84 -0.96
CA LEU A 192 6.97 -12.93 -2.22
C LEU A 192 5.72 -12.04 -2.21
N GLU A 193 4.96 -12.04 -1.11
CA GLU A 193 3.76 -11.21 -0.97
C GLU A 193 4.13 -9.72 -0.88
N THR A 194 5.15 -9.40 -0.09
CA THR A 194 5.71 -8.05 0.05
C THR A 194 6.24 -7.53 -1.29
N ALA A 195 6.96 -8.36 -2.06
CA ALA A 195 7.43 -8.00 -3.39
C ALA A 195 6.27 -7.74 -4.37
N VAL A 196 5.20 -8.56 -4.35
CA VAL A 196 4.04 -8.42 -5.25
C VAL A 196 3.18 -7.20 -4.92
N TRP A 197 2.94 -6.90 -3.64
CA TRP A 197 2.23 -5.68 -3.22
C TRP A 197 3.02 -4.42 -3.59
N GLN A 198 4.34 -4.45 -3.40
CA GLN A 198 5.21 -3.34 -3.75
C GLN A 198 5.34 -3.18 -5.27
N GLN A 199 5.26 -4.25 -6.06
CA GLN A 199 5.34 -4.24 -7.53
C GLN A 199 4.17 -3.60 -8.25
N ARG A 200 3.01 -3.51 -7.61
CA ARG A 200 1.89 -2.74 -8.15
C ARG A 200 2.06 -1.22 -7.98
N ASN A 201 2.93 -0.76 -7.08
CA ASN A 201 3.13 0.66 -6.75
C ASN A 201 4.47 1.25 -7.28
N ASN A 202 4.88 0.88 -8.49
CA ASN A 202 6.20 1.22 -9.04
C ASN A 202 6.47 2.72 -9.31
N LYS A 203 5.50 3.62 -9.06
CA LYS A 203 5.70 5.07 -9.19
C LYS A 203 5.48 5.75 -7.84
N VAL A 204 6.43 5.52 -6.92
CA VAL A 204 6.48 6.28 -5.66
C VAL A 204 6.89 7.71 -6.02
N THR A 205 5.94 8.62 -5.94
CA THR A 205 6.20 10.05 -6.12
C THR A 205 6.33 10.72 -4.76
N PRO A 206 7.13 11.78 -4.66
CA PRO A 206 7.18 12.57 -3.44
C PRO A 206 5.80 13.11 -3.07
N VAL A 207 5.45 13.01 -1.80
CA VAL A 207 4.15 13.34 -1.22
C VAL A 207 4.24 14.65 -0.43
N CYS A 208 3.20 15.46 -0.48
CA CYS A 208 3.12 16.67 0.32
C CYS A 208 3.11 16.34 1.83
N PRO A 209 4.00 16.92 2.64
CA PRO A 209 4.05 16.66 4.08
C PRO A 209 2.82 17.13 4.85
N ALA A 210 2.06 18.11 4.33
CA ALA A 210 0.82 18.59 4.92
C ALA A 210 -0.40 17.74 4.54
N SER A 211 -0.23 16.72 3.66
CA SER A 211 -1.34 15.88 3.24
C SER A 211 -1.76 14.89 4.32
N THR A 212 -3.06 14.75 4.52
CA THR A 212 -3.63 13.73 5.41
C THR A 212 -3.65 12.37 4.72
N ASN A 213 -3.73 11.28 5.48
CA ASN A 213 -3.78 9.92 4.94
C ASN A 213 -4.92 9.71 3.94
N ASP A 214 -6.08 10.33 4.18
CA ASP A 214 -7.25 10.22 3.30
C ASP A 214 -7.12 11.06 2.02
N ALA A 215 -6.17 11.98 1.97
CA ALA A 215 -6.06 13.01 0.94
C ALA A 215 -4.61 13.24 0.49
N GLN A 216 -3.84 12.16 0.38
CA GLN A 216 -2.47 12.20 -0.11
C GLN A 216 -2.42 12.75 -1.54
N HIS A 217 -1.44 13.62 -1.80
CA HIS A 217 -1.22 14.17 -3.12
C HIS A 217 0.28 14.33 -3.40
N PRO A 218 0.70 14.14 -4.67
CA PRO A 218 2.08 14.29 -5.05
C PRO A 218 2.48 15.77 -5.06
N ILE A 219 3.74 16.04 -4.71
CA ILE A 219 4.35 17.37 -4.76
C ILE A 219 5.58 17.36 -5.66
N SER A 220 5.72 18.33 -6.56
CA SER A 220 6.86 18.46 -7.48
C SER A 220 7.32 19.91 -7.56
N LEU A 221 8.58 20.14 -7.96
CA LEU A 221 9.10 21.50 -8.16
C LEU A 221 8.24 22.32 -9.14
N LYS A 222 7.67 21.66 -10.14
CA LYS A 222 6.82 22.31 -11.16
C LYS A 222 5.45 22.70 -10.62
N THR A 223 4.96 22.00 -9.60
CA THR A 223 3.64 22.25 -9.00
C THR A 223 3.72 23.24 -7.83
N LEU A 224 4.93 23.61 -7.40
CA LEU A 224 5.14 24.64 -6.38
C LEU A 224 4.96 26.02 -7.01
N GLN A 225 3.95 26.74 -6.54
CA GLN A 225 3.68 28.09 -7.00
C GLN A 225 4.11 29.11 -5.95
N GLN A 226 4.85 30.14 -6.35
CA GLN A 226 5.21 31.21 -5.42
C GLN A 226 3.99 32.07 -5.09
N VAL A 227 3.76 32.29 -3.80
CA VAL A 227 2.70 33.14 -3.27
C VAL A 227 3.32 34.46 -2.81
N LYS A 228 2.58 35.56 -2.95
CA LYS A 228 2.97 36.86 -2.40
C LYS A 228 1.90 37.26 -1.37
N PHE A 229 2.29 37.38 -0.11
CA PHE A 229 1.40 37.86 0.94
C PHE A 229 1.49 39.39 1.04
N SER A 230 0.34 40.03 1.28
CA SER A 230 0.31 41.42 1.72
C SER A 230 0.61 41.45 3.21
N LYS A 231 1.45 42.39 3.65
CA LYS A 231 1.76 42.60 5.07
C LYS A 231 0.91 43.75 5.58
N GLU A 232 0.22 43.56 6.70
CA GLU A 232 -0.34 44.68 7.47
C GLU A 232 0.76 45.29 8.36
N GLU A 233 0.83 46.62 8.36
CA GLU A 233 1.61 47.39 9.33
C GLU A 233 0.99 47.18 10.73
N PRO A 234 1.81 47.08 11.80
CA PRO A 234 1.27 46.83 13.13
C PRO A 234 0.45 48.02 13.64
N ASP A 235 -0.80 47.77 14.04
CA ASP A 235 -1.64 48.77 14.71
C ASP A 235 -1.00 49.20 16.03
N THR A 236 -0.59 50.47 16.12
CA THR A 236 0.03 51.07 17.31
C THR A 236 -0.92 51.21 18.51
N SER A 237 -2.17 50.74 18.44
CA SER A 237 -3.22 51.00 19.45
C SER A 237 -3.70 49.78 20.25
N ALA A 238 -3.20 48.57 20.03
CA ALA A 238 -3.70 47.36 20.72
C ALA A 238 -2.68 46.76 21.70
N THR A 239 -2.68 47.29 22.93
CA THR A 239 -1.89 46.75 24.07
C THR A 239 -2.56 45.49 24.65
N THR A 240 -2.69 44.38 23.91
CA THR A 240 -3.08 43.07 24.51
C THR A 240 -2.73 41.85 23.65
N ALA A 241 -1.54 41.78 23.03
CA ALA A 241 -1.04 40.54 22.41
C ALA A 241 0.39 40.24 22.89
N PRO A 242 0.74 38.96 23.18
CA PRO A 242 1.99 38.61 23.84
C PRO A 242 3.25 38.66 22.94
N ASN A 243 3.18 39.22 21.72
CA ASN A 243 4.36 39.55 20.91
C ASN A 243 3.99 40.59 19.83
N PRO A 244 4.40 41.88 19.97
CA PRO A 244 3.92 42.98 19.13
C PRO A 244 4.77 43.24 17.86
N THR A 245 5.77 42.43 17.54
CA THR A 245 6.83 42.80 16.57
C THR A 245 6.79 42.09 15.22
N GLU A 246 5.88 41.15 14.97
CA GLU A 246 5.86 40.43 13.68
C GLU A 246 4.68 40.87 12.78
N PRO A 247 4.96 41.31 11.54
CA PRO A 247 3.91 41.74 10.62
C PRO A 247 3.03 40.55 10.25
N LYS A 248 1.72 40.68 10.49
CA LYS A 248 0.75 39.65 10.13
C LYS A 248 0.64 39.58 8.61
N SER A 249 0.89 38.40 8.07
CA SER A 249 0.70 38.12 6.64
C SER A 249 -0.78 37.93 6.37
N ILE A 250 -1.29 38.54 5.30
CA ILE A 250 -2.69 38.51 4.94
C ILE A 250 -2.84 38.09 3.49
N CYS A 251 -3.91 37.33 3.24
CA CYS A 251 -4.28 36.92 1.92
C CYS A 251 -4.61 38.18 1.09
N PRO A 252 -3.98 38.40 -0.07
CA PRO A 252 -4.40 39.48 -0.96
C PRO A 252 -5.90 39.36 -1.24
N SER A 253 -6.67 40.38 -0.85
CA SER A 253 -8.14 40.40 -0.79
C SER A 253 -8.87 40.23 -2.14
N TRP A 254 -8.15 39.95 -3.22
CA TRP A 254 -8.66 39.84 -4.59
C TRP A 254 -8.95 38.39 -5.02
N LEU A 255 -8.78 37.41 -4.12
CA LEU A 255 -9.04 35.99 -4.41
C LEU A 255 -10.06 35.33 -3.47
N LEU A 256 -10.92 36.12 -2.81
CA LEU A 256 -12.09 35.61 -2.06
C LEU A 256 -13.15 34.88 -2.93
N ARG A 257 -12.87 34.61 -4.21
CA ARG A 257 -13.83 34.07 -5.18
C ARG A 257 -13.36 32.85 -6.00
N MET A 258 -12.36 32.10 -5.56
CA MET A 258 -12.04 30.81 -6.21
C MET A 258 -12.21 29.61 -5.28
N ARG A 259 -13.45 29.13 -5.19
CA ARG A 259 -13.84 27.71 -5.24
C ARG A 259 -15.35 27.63 -5.56
N PRO A 260 -15.87 26.64 -6.31
CA PRO A 260 -15.22 25.51 -6.97
C PRO A 260 -15.54 25.46 -8.48
N ALA A 261 -14.51 25.44 -9.32
CA ALA A 261 -14.64 24.88 -10.66
C ALA A 261 -13.29 24.28 -10.99
N LEU A 262 -13.21 22.95 -10.99
CA LEU A 262 -12.36 22.13 -11.83
C LEU A 262 -12.63 20.69 -11.43
N GLY A 263 -13.59 20.11 -12.13
CA GLY A 263 -13.63 18.66 -12.30
C GLY A 263 -12.43 18.25 -13.14
N CYS A 264 -11.69 17.28 -12.61
CA CYS A 264 -10.95 16.24 -13.31
C CYS A 264 -11.01 15.02 -12.39
#